data_AF-A0A965XXZ6-F1
#
_entry.id   AF-A0A965XXZ6-F1
#
_cell.length_a   1.000
_cell.length_b   1.000
_cell.length_c   1.000
_cell.angle_alpha   90.00
_cell.angle_beta   90.00
_cell.angle_gamma   90.00
#
_symmetry.space_group_name_H-M   'P 1'
#
loop_
_entity.id
_entity.type
_entity.pdbx_description
1 polymer ?
#
loop_
_entity_poly.entity_id
_entity_poly.type
_entity_poly.pdbx_seq_one_letter_code
_entity_poly.pdbx_strand_id
1 'polypeptide(L)'
;MNIQPPNSGSAPSVVPRWGCLPDDRATFSLPARLAMTTVRPFSETASELQPGEALTLRPEPDNPRDPCAVRVVTAENRTAGYLYAQTAAWMTVLLQAAPPEQDQTRVCCVLRTSSDDPSAKPRRRYPIVTIRIELVLSGAWPLYTIAAIVGFRSEQFADMFNLADNPWLQPLAEGYHLCQSHPHDLFRMPQPLVDAWRQLTSSLRL
;
A
#
# COMPACT_ATOMS: atom_id res chain seq x y z
N MET A 1 -53.83 3.20 -18.60
CA MET A 1 -52.62 3.91 -18.13
C MET A 1 -51.57 2.85 -17.85
N ASN A 2 -50.61 2.69 -18.76
CA ASN A 2 -49.49 1.76 -18.59
C ASN A 2 -48.37 2.50 -17.84
N ILE A 3 -48.02 2.03 -16.65
CA ILE A 3 -46.86 2.50 -15.89
C ILE A 3 -45.68 1.63 -16.33
N GLN A 4 -44.78 2.24 -17.08
CA GLN A 4 -43.50 1.65 -17.45
C GLN A 4 -42.55 1.81 -16.24
N PRO A 5 -41.90 0.74 -15.74
CA PRO A 5 -40.93 0.91 -14.66
C PRO A 5 -39.66 1.59 -15.20
N PRO A 6 -38.94 2.36 -14.37
CA PRO A 6 -37.71 3.01 -14.79
C PRO A 6 -36.62 1.96 -15.07
N ASN A 7 -35.96 2.12 -16.21
CA ASN A 7 -34.71 1.43 -16.54
C ASN A 7 -33.65 1.76 -15.47
N SER A 8 -33.52 0.90 -14.46
CA SER A 8 -32.35 0.85 -13.59
C SER A 8 -31.22 0.18 -14.35
N GLY A 9 -30.64 0.92 -15.30
CA GLY A 9 -29.37 0.57 -15.92
C GLY A 9 -28.24 0.77 -14.91
N SER A 10 -28.13 -0.12 -13.92
CA SER A 10 -26.87 -0.32 -13.23
C SER A 10 -25.92 -0.95 -14.23
N ALA A 11 -24.94 -0.17 -14.69
CA ALA A 11 -23.84 -0.71 -15.49
C ALA A 11 -23.26 -1.93 -14.76
N PRO A 12 -22.95 -3.03 -15.48
CA PRO A 12 -22.21 -4.12 -14.86
C PRO A 12 -20.89 -3.52 -14.39
N SER A 13 -20.65 -3.56 -13.08
CA SER A 13 -19.30 -3.50 -12.52
C SER A 13 -18.57 -4.71 -13.11
N VAL A 14 -17.95 -4.52 -14.27
CA VAL A 14 -17.14 -5.54 -14.91
C VAL A 14 -15.90 -5.63 -14.06
N VAL A 15 -15.94 -6.53 -13.08
CA VAL A 15 -14.77 -6.92 -12.33
C VAL A 15 -13.70 -7.29 -13.38
N PRO A 16 -12.55 -6.59 -13.40
CA PRO A 16 -11.51 -6.86 -14.38
C PRO A 16 -11.12 -8.34 -14.29
N ARG A 17 -10.88 -8.99 -15.43
CA ARG A 17 -10.14 -10.26 -15.40
C ARG A 17 -8.75 -9.99 -14.86
N TRP A 18 -8.13 -10.96 -14.17
CA TRP A 18 -6.87 -10.72 -13.47
C TRP A 18 -5.69 -10.25 -14.35
N GLY A 19 -5.78 -10.47 -15.67
CA GLY A 19 -4.81 -9.98 -16.66
C GLY A 19 -5.16 -8.66 -17.35
N CYS A 20 -6.28 -8.03 -17.00
CA CYS A 20 -6.70 -6.72 -17.49
C CYS A 20 -6.34 -5.64 -16.48
N LEU A 21 -5.85 -4.50 -16.96
CA LEU A 21 -5.52 -3.36 -16.12
C LEU A 21 -6.79 -2.56 -15.78
N PRO A 22 -7.08 -2.31 -14.48
CA PRO A 22 -8.14 -1.39 -14.10
C PRO A 22 -7.66 0.05 -14.23
N ASP A 23 -8.30 0.84 -15.10
CA ASP A 23 -7.95 2.26 -15.27
C ASP A 23 -8.79 3.21 -14.41
N ASP A 24 -9.83 2.69 -13.75
CA ASP A 24 -10.68 3.49 -12.88
C ASP A 24 -9.91 4.04 -11.68
N ARG A 25 -10.37 5.20 -11.21
CA ARG A 25 -9.92 5.80 -9.95
C ARG A 25 -10.18 4.83 -8.80
N ALA A 26 -9.22 4.68 -7.90
CA ALA A 26 -9.35 3.78 -6.76
C ALA A 26 -8.76 4.37 -5.48
N THR A 27 -9.34 3.99 -4.35
CA THR A 27 -8.74 4.22 -3.03
C THR A 27 -8.02 2.95 -2.60
N PHE A 28 -6.73 3.10 -2.31
CA PHE A 28 -5.93 2.06 -1.69
C PHE A 28 -5.84 2.26 -0.18
N SER A 29 -5.88 1.17 0.56
CA SER A 29 -5.96 1.21 2.02
C SER A 29 -5.15 0.09 2.68
N LEU A 30 -4.17 0.44 3.51
CA LEU A 30 -3.25 -0.51 4.15
C LEU A 30 -2.94 -0.11 5.60
N PRO A 31 -3.23 -0.95 6.61
CA PRO A 31 -2.72 -0.73 7.95
C PRO A 31 -1.21 -1.01 8.00
N ALA A 32 -0.45 -0.14 8.65
CA ALA A 32 1.00 -0.31 8.78
C ALA A 32 1.49 0.12 10.16
N ARG A 33 2.57 -0.51 10.63
CA ARG A 33 3.34 -0.03 11.78
C ARG A 33 4.55 0.75 11.28
N LEU A 34 4.90 1.81 11.98
CA LEU A 34 6.12 2.55 11.69
C LEU A 34 7.35 1.86 12.30
N ALA A 35 8.42 1.83 11.54
CA ALA A 35 9.76 1.50 11.99
C ALA A 35 10.45 2.75 12.59
N MET A 36 11.52 2.50 13.35
CA MET A 36 12.40 3.54 13.91
C MET A 36 11.76 4.50 14.93
N THR A 37 10.51 4.27 15.34
CA THR A 37 9.77 5.10 16.31
C THR A 37 10.40 5.16 17.70
N THR A 38 11.39 4.32 18.00
CA THR A 38 12.08 4.26 19.30
C THR A 38 13.48 4.87 19.25
N VAL A 39 13.90 5.38 18.08
CA VAL A 39 15.25 5.89 17.83
C VAL A 39 15.18 7.41 17.69
N ARG A 40 16.11 8.14 18.32
CA ARG A 40 16.21 9.60 18.14
C ARG A 40 16.72 9.96 16.73
N PRO A 41 16.23 11.07 16.13
CA PRO A 41 15.25 12.02 16.68
C PRO A 41 13.79 11.57 16.51
N PHE A 42 13.52 10.50 15.75
CA PHE A 42 12.16 10.08 15.38
C PHE A 42 11.25 9.76 16.57
N SER A 43 11.82 9.26 17.66
CA SER A 43 11.06 8.94 18.88
C SER A 43 10.36 10.12 19.53
N GLU A 44 10.91 11.33 19.39
CA GLU A 44 10.29 12.54 19.93
C GLU A 44 9.01 12.85 19.14
N THR A 45 9.12 12.94 17.81
CA THR A 45 7.97 13.14 16.91
C THR A 45 6.94 12.02 17.06
N ALA A 46 7.36 10.75 17.09
CA ALA A 46 6.47 9.60 17.23
C ALA A 46 5.67 9.60 18.55
N SER A 47 6.23 10.15 19.63
CA SER A 47 5.57 10.18 20.95
C SER A 47 4.49 11.27 21.03
N GLU A 48 4.65 12.34 20.25
CA GLU A 48 3.74 13.49 20.21
C GLU A 48 2.47 13.21 19.39
N LEU A 49 2.56 12.31 18.40
CA LEU A 49 1.47 11.97 17.49
C LEU A 49 0.16 11.62 18.22
N GLN A 50 -0.97 12.04 17.66
CA GLN A 50 -2.30 11.69 18.15
C GLN A 50 -3.08 10.84 17.15
N PRO A 51 -3.94 9.90 17.61
CA PRO A 51 -4.88 9.23 16.72
C PRO A 51 -5.70 10.22 15.90
N GLY A 52 -5.86 9.95 14.60
CA GLY A 52 -6.53 10.81 13.63
C GLY A 52 -5.63 11.86 12.98
N GLU A 53 -4.41 12.09 13.51
CA GLU A 53 -3.48 13.06 12.93
C GLU A 53 -3.06 12.66 11.51
N ALA A 54 -3.08 13.63 10.60
CA ALA A 54 -2.71 13.44 9.21
C ALA A 54 -1.19 13.30 9.05
N LEU A 55 -0.78 12.37 8.20
CA LEU A 55 0.60 12.09 7.87
C LEU A 55 0.77 12.06 6.36
N THR A 56 2.01 12.16 5.90
CA THR A 56 2.34 12.03 4.47
C THR A 56 3.49 11.06 4.27
N LEU A 57 3.39 10.22 3.26
CA LEU A 57 4.46 9.34 2.80
C LEU A 57 5.42 10.10 1.89
N ARG A 58 6.74 9.98 2.14
CA ARG A 58 7.78 10.61 1.32
C ARG A 58 8.86 9.59 0.96
N PRO A 59 9.01 9.21 -0.32
CA PRO A 59 10.13 8.39 -0.74
C PRO A 59 11.45 9.16 -0.63
N GLU A 60 12.54 8.46 -0.32
CA GLU A 60 13.90 9.00 -0.23
C GLU A 60 14.85 8.22 -1.16
N PRO A 61 14.77 8.40 -2.49
CA PRO A 61 15.59 7.64 -3.45
C PRO A 61 17.10 7.86 -3.25
N ASP A 62 17.49 9.01 -2.70
CA ASP A 62 18.90 9.35 -2.42
C ASP A 62 19.36 8.90 -1.02
N ASN A 63 18.54 8.12 -0.29
CA ASN A 63 18.91 7.65 1.04
C ASN A 63 20.09 6.67 0.96
N PRO A 64 21.23 6.97 1.62
CA PRO A 64 22.47 6.21 1.43
C PRO A 64 22.43 4.80 2.04
N ARG A 65 21.41 4.48 2.84
CA ARG A 65 21.26 3.16 3.47
C ARG A 65 20.26 2.27 2.75
N ASP A 66 19.18 2.88 2.24
CA ASP A 66 18.08 2.17 1.58
C ASP A 66 17.39 3.11 0.58
N PRO A 67 17.69 3.02 -0.73
CA PRO A 67 17.05 3.83 -1.78
C PRO A 67 15.53 3.63 -1.86
N CYS A 68 15.01 2.54 -1.29
CA CYS A 68 13.58 2.29 -1.20
C CYS A 68 12.93 2.92 0.03
N ALA A 69 13.69 3.61 0.89
CA ALA A 69 13.17 4.17 2.12
C ALA A 69 11.98 5.11 1.85
N VAL A 70 10.91 4.89 2.60
CA VAL A 70 9.75 5.78 2.63
C VAL A 70 9.59 6.29 4.06
N ARG A 71 9.92 7.56 4.27
CA ARG A 71 9.70 8.22 5.55
C ARG A 71 8.25 8.66 5.67
N VAL A 72 7.74 8.69 6.89
CA VAL A 72 6.40 9.17 7.22
C VAL A 72 6.54 10.46 8.01
N VAL A 73 5.92 11.54 7.52
CA VAL A 73 6.11 12.89 8.05
C VAL A 73 4.80 13.52 8.51
N THR A 74 4.89 14.40 9.50
CA THR A 74 3.78 15.26 9.95
C THR A 74 3.55 16.41 8.98
N ALA A 75 2.50 17.20 9.22
CA ALA A 75 2.21 18.43 8.46
C ALA A 75 3.37 19.45 8.51
N GLU A 76 4.11 19.50 9.63
CA GLU A 76 5.31 20.33 9.81
C GLU A 76 6.57 19.69 9.21
N ASN A 77 6.42 18.62 8.42
CA ASN A 77 7.50 17.88 7.78
C ASN A 77 8.51 17.26 8.77
N ARG A 78 8.07 16.95 10.00
CA ARG A 78 8.87 16.22 11.00
C ARG A 78 8.74 14.72 10.74
N THR A 79 9.85 13.99 10.74
CA THR A 79 9.84 12.55 10.48
C THR A 79 9.39 11.79 11.74
N ALA A 80 8.24 11.14 11.66
CA ALA A 80 7.70 10.29 12.72
C ALA A 80 8.29 8.85 12.70
N GLY A 81 8.80 8.43 11.55
CA GLY A 81 9.37 7.10 11.36
C GLY A 81 9.43 6.73 9.88
N TYR A 82 9.60 5.44 9.62
CA TYR A 82 9.70 4.89 8.27
C TYR A 82 8.74 3.73 8.07
N LEU A 83 8.34 3.46 6.84
CA LEU A 83 7.74 2.16 6.50
C LEU A 83 8.78 1.05 6.67
N TYR A 84 8.35 -0.15 7.03
CA TYR A 84 9.22 -1.32 7.01
C TYR A 84 9.67 -1.62 5.58
N ALA A 85 10.91 -2.11 5.43
CA ALA A 85 11.56 -2.31 4.13
C ALA A 85 10.70 -3.07 3.11
N GLN A 86 10.00 -4.13 3.54
CA GLN A 86 9.13 -4.90 2.64
C GLN A 86 8.00 -4.05 2.03
N THR A 87 7.33 -3.22 2.83
CA THR A 87 6.29 -2.30 2.34
C THR A 87 6.91 -1.16 1.54
N ALA A 88 8.03 -0.61 2.02
CA ALA A 88 8.71 0.50 1.39
C ALA A 88 9.20 0.16 -0.04
N ALA A 89 9.71 -1.07 -0.24
CA ALA A 89 10.25 -1.55 -1.51
C ALA A 89 9.28 -1.45 -2.69
N TRP A 90 8.00 -1.72 -2.49
CA TRP A 90 7.00 -1.57 -3.55
C TRP A 90 6.26 -0.24 -3.48
N MET A 91 6.10 0.33 -2.27
CA MET A 91 5.42 1.63 -2.10
C MET A 91 6.22 2.75 -2.76
N THR A 92 7.56 2.71 -2.71
CA THR A 92 8.42 3.71 -3.38
C THR A 92 8.20 3.71 -4.89
N VAL A 93 7.98 2.55 -5.51
CA VAL A 93 7.68 2.42 -6.95
C VAL A 93 6.38 3.15 -7.26
N LEU A 94 5.32 2.91 -6.48
CA LEU A 94 4.04 3.60 -6.64
C LEU A 94 4.20 5.11 -6.48
N LEU A 95 4.80 5.55 -5.37
CA LEU A 95 4.91 6.97 -5.03
C LEU A 95 5.77 7.77 -6.02
N GLN A 96 6.74 7.13 -6.68
CA GLN A 96 7.60 7.78 -7.68
C GLN A 96 7.02 7.71 -9.10
N ALA A 97 6.52 6.56 -9.54
CA ALA A 97 6.09 6.36 -10.93
C ALA A 97 4.63 6.80 -11.17
N ALA A 98 3.77 6.69 -10.15
CA ALA A 98 2.37 7.07 -10.23
C ALA A 98 1.90 7.67 -8.89
N PRO A 99 2.35 8.91 -8.57
CA PRO A 99 2.00 9.57 -7.32
C PRO A 99 0.47 9.62 -7.13
N PRO A 100 -0.02 9.38 -5.90
CA PRO A 100 -1.44 9.48 -5.62
C PRO A 100 -1.94 10.92 -5.80
N GLU A 101 -3.20 11.08 -6.21
CA GLU A 101 -3.88 12.38 -6.23
C GLU A 101 -3.96 12.98 -4.83
N GLN A 102 -4.19 12.12 -3.84
CA GLN A 102 -4.31 12.52 -2.43
C GLN A 102 -3.69 11.45 -1.54
N ASP A 103 -2.93 11.89 -0.55
CA ASP A 103 -2.46 11.08 0.56
C ASP A 103 -3.30 11.43 1.80
N GLN A 104 -4.15 10.50 2.22
CA GLN A 104 -5.03 10.61 3.39
C GLN A 104 -4.55 9.72 4.55
N THR A 105 -3.25 9.41 4.55
CA THR A 105 -2.60 8.63 5.60
C THR A 105 -2.81 9.28 6.96
N ARG A 106 -3.15 8.48 7.96
CA ARG A 106 -3.49 8.96 9.31
C ARG A 106 -3.03 8.02 10.40
N VAL A 107 -2.77 8.58 11.58
CA VAL A 107 -2.47 7.80 12.78
C VAL A 107 -3.71 7.05 13.25
N CYS A 108 -3.60 5.75 13.46
CA CYS A 108 -4.67 4.96 14.08
C CYS A 108 -4.49 4.87 15.60
N CYS A 109 -3.27 4.58 16.03
CA CYS A 109 -2.98 4.26 17.42
C CYS A 109 -1.51 4.57 17.74
N VAL A 110 -1.28 5.09 18.94
CA VAL A 110 0.05 5.31 19.51
C VAL A 110 0.11 4.68 20.89
N LEU A 111 0.90 3.62 21.03
CA LEU A 111 1.19 2.98 22.31
C LEU A 111 2.49 3.57 22.83
N ARG A 112 2.46 4.28 23.96
CA ARG A 112 3.64 5.00 24.47
C ARG A 112 4.36 4.21 25.55
N THR A 113 3.65 3.32 26.20
CA THR A 113 4.14 2.52 27.31
C THR A 113 3.54 1.12 27.26
N SER A 114 4.07 0.21 28.09
CA SER A 114 3.52 -1.13 28.23
C SER A 114 2.12 -1.15 28.83
N SER A 115 1.71 -0.13 29.59
CA SER A 115 0.34 -0.07 30.12
C SER A 115 -0.68 0.23 29.04
N ASP A 116 -0.26 0.87 27.94
CA ASP A 116 -1.14 1.16 26.81
C ASP A 116 -1.33 -0.08 25.91
N ASP A 117 -0.43 -1.08 26.01
CA ASP A 117 -0.37 -2.23 25.14
C ASP A 117 -0.93 -3.49 25.81
N PRO A 118 -2.16 -3.94 25.47
CA PRO A 118 -2.74 -5.17 26.01
C PRO A 118 -1.97 -6.43 25.60
N SER A 119 -1.06 -6.31 24.62
CA SER A 119 -0.19 -7.39 24.13
C SER A 119 1.27 -7.24 24.58
N ALA A 120 1.52 -6.41 25.59
CA ALA A 120 2.87 -6.07 26.05
C ALA A 120 3.73 -7.31 26.33
N LYS A 121 4.91 -7.34 25.72
CA LYS A 121 5.94 -8.35 25.98
C LYS A 121 7.14 -7.70 26.70
N PRO A 122 7.89 -8.41 27.55
CA PRO A 122 8.95 -7.84 28.40
C PRO A 122 10.08 -7.07 27.69
N ARG A 123 10.24 -7.23 26.36
CA ARG A 123 11.30 -6.59 25.56
C ARG A 123 10.79 -5.62 24.50
N ARG A 124 9.49 -5.34 24.51
CA ARG A 124 8.89 -4.45 23.52
C ARG A 124 9.30 -3.00 23.81
N ARG A 125 9.72 -2.29 22.76
CA ARG A 125 10.13 -0.88 22.83
C ARG A 125 8.98 0.01 22.38
N TYR A 126 8.88 1.19 22.98
CA TYR A 126 7.85 2.20 22.73
C TYR A 126 8.49 3.56 22.38
N PRO A 127 7.78 4.45 21.65
CA PRO A 127 6.40 4.31 21.18
C PRO A 127 6.24 3.32 20.02
N ILE A 128 5.06 2.70 19.93
CA ILE A 128 4.61 1.93 18.76
C ILE A 128 3.52 2.74 18.08
N VAL A 129 3.78 3.13 16.84
CA VAL A 129 2.83 3.90 16.04
C VAL A 129 2.25 2.99 14.97
N THR A 130 0.92 2.90 14.93
CA THR A 130 0.16 2.26 13.87
C THR A 130 -0.57 3.33 13.07
N ILE A 131 -0.44 3.28 11.76
CA ILE A 131 -1.06 4.19 10.80
C ILE A 131 -1.99 3.42 9.86
N ARG A 132 -2.93 4.13 9.26
CA ARG A 132 -3.65 3.69 8.07
C ARG A 132 -3.11 4.49 6.90
N ILE A 133 -2.46 3.82 5.98
CA ILE A 133 -2.10 4.38 4.68
C ILE A 133 -3.37 4.38 3.84
N GLU A 134 -3.78 5.54 3.35
CA GLU A 134 -4.95 5.68 2.49
C GLU A 134 -4.61 6.61 1.32
N LEU A 135 -4.52 6.03 0.12
CA LEU A 135 -4.04 6.73 -1.07
C LEU A 135 -5.15 6.75 -2.11
N VAL A 136 -5.45 7.94 -2.63
CA VAL A 136 -6.38 8.10 -3.74
C VAL A 136 -5.57 8.09 -5.04
N LEU A 137 -5.79 7.07 -5.87
CA LEU A 137 -5.08 6.86 -7.13
C LEU A 137 -5.95 7.36 -8.28
N SER A 138 -5.38 8.13 -9.21
CA SER A 138 -6.08 8.60 -10.41
C SER A 138 -6.51 7.44 -11.32
N GLY A 139 -5.70 6.39 -11.36
CA GLY A 139 -6.03 5.10 -11.97
C GLY A 139 -5.43 3.96 -11.14
N ALA A 140 -6.14 2.84 -11.08
CA ALA A 140 -5.76 1.69 -10.25
C ALA A 140 -4.61 0.85 -10.83
N TRP A 141 -4.40 0.89 -12.15
CA TRP A 141 -3.47 0.04 -12.87
C TRP A 141 -2.02 0.04 -12.32
N PRO A 142 -1.45 1.14 -11.80
CA PRO A 142 -0.08 1.14 -11.30
C PRO A 142 0.08 0.18 -10.13
N LEU A 143 -0.75 0.35 -9.10
CA LEU A 143 -0.71 -0.47 -7.90
C LEU A 143 -1.22 -1.88 -8.17
N TYR A 144 -2.19 -2.04 -9.07
CA TYR A 144 -2.62 -3.36 -9.55
C TYR A 144 -1.44 -4.14 -10.14
N THR A 145 -0.64 -3.49 -10.98
CA THR A 145 0.54 -4.10 -11.62
C THR A 145 1.63 -4.43 -10.61
N ILE A 146 1.93 -3.49 -9.70
CA ILE A 146 2.87 -3.72 -8.59
C ILE A 146 2.43 -4.92 -7.75
N ALA A 147 1.14 -5.00 -7.42
CA ALA A 147 0.56 -6.09 -6.64
C ALA A 147 0.67 -7.44 -7.36
N ALA A 148 0.41 -7.50 -8.66
CA ALA A 148 0.58 -8.73 -9.44
C ALA A 148 2.04 -9.22 -9.44
N ILE A 149 3.00 -8.32 -9.65
CA ILE A 149 4.40 -8.70 -9.89
C ILE A 149 5.18 -8.93 -8.60
N VAL A 150 5.05 -8.02 -7.64
CA VAL A 150 5.71 -8.12 -6.34
C VAL A 150 4.96 -9.10 -5.46
N GLY A 151 3.64 -9.05 -5.49
CA GLY A 151 2.77 -9.85 -4.64
C GLY A 151 2.80 -11.34 -4.92
N PHE A 152 2.87 -11.75 -6.18
CA PHE A 152 2.76 -13.19 -6.50
C PHE A 152 3.94 -14.02 -6.03
N ARG A 153 5.07 -13.38 -5.70
CA ARG A 153 6.24 -14.03 -5.09
C ARG A 153 6.14 -14.19 -3.57
N SER A 154 5.14 -13.58 -2.95
CA SER A 154 4.95 -13.59 -1.50
C SER A 154 3.88 -14.62 -1.12
N GLU A 155 4.16 -15.43 -0.10
CA GLU A 155 3.17 -16.32 0.51
C GLU A 155 2.02 -15.55 1.20
N GLN A 156 2.24 -14.27 1.50
CA GLN A 156 1.33 -13.39 2.24
C GLN A 156 0.68 -12.34 1.33
N PHE A 157 0.45 -12.66 0.05
CA PHE A 157 -0.09 -11.72 -0.94
C PHE A 157 -1.32 -10.96 -0.44
N ALA A 158 -2.30 -11.69 0.11
CA ALA A 158 -3.57 -11.14 0.55
C ALA A 158 -3.41 -10.08 1.67
N ASP A 159 -2.52 -10.35 2.62
CA ASP A 159 -2.23 -9.46 3.74
C ASP A 159 -1.36 -8.29 3.31
N MET A 160 -0.37 -8.53 2.45
CA MET A 160 0.59 -7.52 1.99
C MET A 160 -0.07 -6.36 1.25
N PHE A 161 -1.13 -6.64 0.49
CA PHE A 161 -1.94 -5.62 -0.21
C PHE A 161 -3.33 -5.43 0.40
N ASN A 162 -3.61 -6.05 1.54
CA ASN A 162 -4.85 -5.94 2.27
C ASN A 162 -6.10 -6.09 1.37
N LEU A 163 -6.22 -7.23 0.67
CA LEU A 163 -7.28 -7.44 -0.32
C LEU A 163 -8.70 -7.28 0.25
N ALA A 164 -8.86 -7.50 1.56
CA ALA A 164 -10.12 -7.31 2.27
C ALA A 164 -10.66 -5.86 2.15
N ASP A 165 -9.77 -4.87 2.22
CA ASP A 165 -10.14 -3.45 2.11
C ASP A 165 -9.93 -2.88 0.70
N ASN A 166 -9.41 -3.69 -0.23
CA ASN A 166 -9.09 -3.27 -1.59
C ASN A 166 -9.77 -4.21 -2.62
N PRO A 167 -11.11 -4.16 -2.75
CA PRO A 167 -11.87 -5.10 -3.57
C PRO A 167 -11.50 -5.06 -5.06
N TRP A 168 -11.00 -3.92 -5.55
CA TRP A 168 -10.52 -3.77 -6.93
C TRP A 168 -9.23 -4.57 -7.23
N LEU A 169 -8.52 -5.05 -6.20
CA LEU A 169 -7.40 -5.99 -6.33
C LEU A 169 -7.84 -7.46 -6.32
N GLN A 170 -9.11 -7.77 -5.98
CA GLN A 170 -9.60 -9.16 -5.86
C GLN A 170 -9.37 -10.03 -7.09
N PRO A 171 -9.44 -9.52 -8.34
CA PRO A 171 -9.11 -10.36 -9.48
C PRO A 171 -7.70 -10.96 -9.41
N LEU A 172 -6.73 -10.27 -8.79
CA LEU A 172 -5.37 -10.80 -8.63
C LEU A 172 -5.30 -12.04 -7.74
N ALA A 173 -6.31 -12.34 -6.91
CA ALA A 173 -6.37 -13.57 -6.15
C ALA A 173 -6.40 -14.80 -7.08
N GLU A 174 -7.14 -14.73 -8.20
CA GLU A 174 -7.15 -15.78 -9.21
C GLU A 174 -5.76 -15.96 -9.84
N GLY A 175 -5.13 -14.85 -10.26
CA GLY A 175 -3.77 -14.87 -10.82
C GLY A 175 -2.74 -15.42 -9.84
N TYR A 176 -2.86 -15.09 -8.55
CA TYR A 176 -2.01 -15.60 -7.49
C TYR A 176 -2.17 -17.12 -7.33
N HIS A 177 -3.41 -17.63 -7.28
CA HIS A 177 -3.67 -19.07 -7.21
C HIS A 177 -3.12 -19.82 -8.43
N LEU A 178 -3.23 -19.25 -9.64
CA LEU A 178 -2.63 -19.82 -10.84
C LEU A 178 -1.11 -19.86 -10.74
N CYS A 179 -0.47 -18.77 -10.28
CA CYS A 179 0.97 -18.70 -10.08
C CYS A 179 1.48 -19.74 -9.07
N GLN A 180 0.74 -20.00 -7.99
CA GLN A 180 1.12 -20.96 -6.94
C GLN A 180 0.87 -22.43 -7.33
N SER A 181 -0.08 -22.68 -8.23
CA SER A 181 -0.48 -24.05 -8.64
C SER A 181 0.33 -24.60 -9.83
N HIS A 182 1.05 -23.75 -10.55
CA HIS A 182 1.85 -24.16 -11.70
C HIS A 182 3.34 -24.24 -11.33
N PRO A 183 4.10 -25.21 -11.89
CA PRO A 183 5.56 -25.15 -11.89
C PRO A 183 6.03 -23.78 -12.41
N HIS A 184 7.09 -23.22 -11.81
CA HIS A 184 7.57 -21.87 -12.13
C HIS A 184 7.78 -21.62 -13.64
N ASP A 185 8.08 -22.67 -14.41
CA ASP A 185 8.37 -22.58 -15.85
C ASP A 185 7.12 -22.48 -16.73
N LEU A 186 5.93 -22.78 -16.21
CA LEU A 186 4.67 -22.82 -16.98
C LEU A 186 3.81 -21.57 -16.79
N PHE A 187 3.95 -20.86 -15.66
CA PHE A 187 3.22 -19.62 -15.46
C PHE A 187 3.79 -18.53 -16.38
N ARG A 188 2.89 -17.79 -17.03
CA ARG A 188 3.23 -16.63 -17.86
C ARG A 188 2.40 -15.45 -17.38
N MET A 189 3.08 -14.38 -16.99
CA MET A 189 2.42 -13.13 -16.64
C MET A 189 1.72 -12.56 -17.88
N PRO A 190 0.46 -12.11 -17.78
CA PRO A 190 -0.25 -11.47 -18.88
C PRO A 190 0.54 -10.30 -19.45
N GLN A 191 0.61 -10.20 -20.78
CA GLN A 191 1.39 -9.18 -21.48
C GLN A 191 1.05 -7.74 -21.05
N PRO A 192 -0.22 -7.35 -20.82
CA PRO A 192 -0.54 -6.01 -20.32
C PRO A 192 0.13 -5.66 -18.99
N LEU A 193 0.24 -6.61 -18.05
CA LEU A 193 0.93 -6.40 -16.77
C LEU A 193 2.44 -6.28 -16.95
N VAL A 194 3.02 -7.05 -17.88
CA VAL A 194 4.45 -6.95 -18.22
C VAL A 194 4.78 -5.58 -18.81
N ASP A 195 3.94 -5.08 -19.73
CA ASP A 195 4.16 -3.79 -20.37
C ASP A 195 3.94 -2.63 -19.39
N ALA A 196 2.90 -2.70 -18.56
CA ALA A 196 2.68 -1.74 -17.48
C ALA A 196 3.84 -1.69 -16.48
N TRP A 197 4.43 -2.84 -16.15
CA TRP A 197 5.59 -2.89 -15.26
C TRP A 197 6.82 -2.25 -15.86
N ARG A 198 7.09 -2.52 -17.14
CA ARG A 198 8.16 -1.84 -17.87
C ARG A 198 7.94 -0.33 -17.89
N GLN A 199 6.70 0.11 -18.12
CA GLN A 199 6.35 1.52 -18.06
C GLN A 199 6.67 2.12 -16.68
N LEU A 200 6.18 1.50 -15.60
CA LEU A 200 6.41 1.98 -14.23
C LEU A 200 7.89 2.06 -13.85
N THR A 201 8.69 1.09 -14.30
CA THR A 201 10.10 0.96 -13.89
C THR A 201 11.09 1.69 -14.80
N SER A 202 10.68 2.07 -16.02
CA SER A 202 11.57 2.69 -17.02
C SER A 202 12.22 4.00 -16.57
N SER A 203 11.61 4.73 -15.64
CA SER A 203 12.05 6.05 -15.18
C SER A 203 12.39 6.11 -13.69
N LEU A 204 12.40 4.98 -12.98
CA LEU A 204 12.67 4.96 -11.55
C LEU A 204 14.15 5.21 -11.27
N ARG A 205 14.42 6.00 -10.24
CA ARG A 205 15.73 6.11 -9.61
C ARG A 205 15.70 5.22 -8.37
N LEU A 206 16.07 3.95 -8.54
CA LEU A 206 16.26 2.97 -7.47
C LEU A 206 17.74 2.64 -7.34
#